data_AF-A0AAV4KU11-F1
#
_entry.id   AF-A0AAV4KU11-F1
#
_cell.length_a   1.000
_cell.length_b   1.000
_cell.length_c   1.000
_cell.angle_alpha   90.00
_cell.angle_beta   90.00
_cell.angle_gamma   90.00
#
_symmetry.space_group_name_H-M   'P 1'
#
loop_
_entity.id
_entity.type
_entity.pdbx_description
1 polymer ?
#
loop_
_entity_poly.entity_id
_entity_poly.type
_entity_poly.pdbx_seq_one_letter_code
_entity_poly.pdbx_strand_id
1 'polypeptide(L)'
;MRRRKTFTLLLALLVALGVVQPAVADAPSPSTAPVVRFLSYNICGNSDNKDACSLTREVEQRRDKVVQEARAWKADLIFLQEVCRQQYDGILGSLTPEGYDGYFVPTLTRSDVCNVKGLNGTVTNGAYGIAVLAKGPLTGGTGVPLDPDDAYTNTYSGPEEWYAACVEARIQSVRTRACSVHLYPQYLKTGEHPVVPADINATQAKNLAANPWLNAGTPVVLGGDFNPVNRNPGGSRANAPRSSDLDPFYRPALGGTGRFIETDETDADHFDCAAPLPDNCRSGEFTNYDASRGTQAKLDYVFVDEAHFKNVAADAKERDPRISDHYPYLGAATFSHCNNPADGKADMLRRDAAGDLWRHFGRADGKIAADPCKIGVGWTGMQHIARTGAAGAGGVENLYAIDGAGNLRFYPGDPTELYFRAPRILGGGWGDVRTMAVSPDSDGDGNPELIIRRDNGTLWRVPTRQDGTVGTLVSLAGAEGWGTGTYNTILAPGDIDGDSRPDILARTPAGDLFLYAGRTDGTLAARTRIGTGWNIYNTIVAPGNFDGDGNGRPDLLGRKQNGDVFFYAGTGNAAAPFVNPPWPHQNADRSGWGFDPTDLLF
;
A
#
# COMPACT_ATOMS: atom_id res chain seq x y z
N MET A 1 -15.74 -40.27 -57.55
CA MET A 1 -14.37 -40.21 -58.10
C MET A 1 -13.75 -38.86 -57.75
N ARG A 2 -12.57 -38.87 -57.12
CA ARG A 2 -11.72 -37.71 -56.81
C ARG A 2 -11.48 -36.83 -58.05
N ARG A 3 -11.43 -35.50 -57.88
CA ARG A 3 -10.35 -34.66 -58.44
C ARG A 3 -10.27 -33.30 -57.75
N ARG A 4 -9.04 -33.01 -57.31
CA ARG A 4 -8.54 -31.80 -56.64
C ARG A 4 -8.65 -30.58 -57.55
N LYS A 5 -8.93 -29.41 -56.96
CA LYS A 5 -8.44 -28.12 -57.45
C LYS A 5 -7.83 -27.37 -56.28
N THR A 6 -6.51 -27.30 -56.28
CA THR A 6 -5.66 -26.46 -55.46
C THR A 6 -5.89 -24.99 -55.82
N PHE A 7 -6.26 -24.16 -54.84
CA PHE A 7 -6.15 -22.72 -54.91
C PHE A 7 -5.03 -22.30 -53.97
N THR A 8 -3.94 -21.77 -54.54
CA THR A 8 -2.81 -21.21 -53.82
C THR A 8 -3.21 -19.79 -53.37
N LEU A 9 -3.39 -19.58 -52.07
CA LEU A 9 -3.56 -18.24 -51.50
C LEU A 9 -2.15 -17.67 -51.25
N LEU A 10 -1.80 -16.58 -51.94
CA LEU A 10 -0.62 -15.77 -51.60
C LEU A 10 -0.87 -15.10 -50.24
N LEU A 11 -0.13 -15.49 -49.22
CA LEU A 11 -0.06 -14.76 -47.96
C LEU A 11 0.98 -13.65 -48.10
N ALA A 12 0.51 -12.40 -48.19
CA ALA A 12 1.38 -11.23 -48.13
C ALA A 12 1.94 -11.10 -46.70
N LEU A 13 3.24 -11.35 -46.54
CA LEU A 13 3.96 -11.19 -45.28
C LEU A 13 4.24 -9.70 -45.07
N LEU A 14 3.38 -9.01 -44.31
CA LEU A 14 3.69 -7.70 -43.74
C LEU A 14 4.67 -7.92 -42.58
N VAL A 15 5.97 -7.84 -42.87
CA VAL A 15 7.00 -7.74 -41.83
C VAL A 15 6.95 -6.31 -41.29
N ALA A 16 6.15 -6.09 -40.26
CA ALA A 16 6.35 -4.96 -39.38
C ALA A 16 7.65 -5.24 -38.62
N LEU A 17 8.73 -4.55 -38.99
CA LEU A 17 9.93 -4.40 -38.15
C LEU A 17 9.53 -3.53 -36.94
N GLY A 18 8.76 -4.12 -36.04
CA GLY A 18 8.65 -3.61 -34.68
C GLY A 18 9.99 -3.87 -34.02
N VAL A 19 10.69 -2.80 -33.63
CA VAL A 19 11.68 -2.91 -32.57
C VAL A 19 10.90 -3.43 -31.36
N VAL A 20 11.04 -4.72 -31.08
CA VAL A 20 10.54 -5.29 -29.84
C VAL A 20 11.43 -4.69 -28.76
N GLN A 21 10.99 -3.58 -28.16
CA GLN A 21 11.52 -3.21 -26.86
C GLN A 21 11.23 -4.39 -25.92
N PRO A 22 12.21 -4.90 -25.16
CA PRO A 22 11.93 -5.90 -24.16
C PRO A 22 10.82 -5.35 -23.26
N ALA A 23 9.82 -6.19 -22.97
CA ALA A 23 8.81 -5.86 -21.98
C ALA A 23 9.55 -5.49 -20.69
N VAL A 24 9.34 -4.27 -20.20
CA VAL A 24 9.87 -3.77 -18.93
C VAL A 24 9.17 -4.58 -17.83
N ALA A 25 9.75 -5.71 -17.46
CA ALA A 25 9.18 -6.65 -16.50
C ALA A 25 9.45 -6.23 -15.05
N ASP A 26 10.21 -5.17 -14.82
CA ASP A 26 10.65 -4.74 -13.48
C ASP A 26 9.93 -3.50 -12.92
N ALA A 27 9.16 -2.77 -13.75
CA ALA A 27 8.51 -1.54 -13.31
C ALA A 27 7.32 -1.83 -12.36
N PRO A 28 7.37 -1.44 -11.07
CA PRO A 28 6.26 -1.61 -10.17
C PRO A 28 5.08 -0.72 -10.61
N SER A 29 3.88 -1.27 -10.56
CA SER A 29 2.63 -0.56 -10.89
C SER A 29 1.75 -0.43 -9.65
N PRO A 30 0.78 0.49 -9.57
CA PRO A 30 -0.14 0.54 -8.43
C PRO A 30 -0.92 -0.76 -8.16
N SER A 31 -0.95 -1.70 -9.11
CA SER A 31 -1.55 -3.03 -8.97
C SER A 31 -0.58 -4.12 -8.52
N THR A 32 0.73 -3.92 -8.66
CA THR A 32 1.78 -4.91 -8.34
C THR A 32 2.70 -4.44 -7.21
N ALA A 33 2.81 -3.14 -7.01
CA ALA A 33 3.63 -2.50 -6.01
C ALA A 33 3.02 -2.62 -4.61
N PRO A 34 3.87 -2.72 -3.58
CA PRO A 34 3.46 -2.53 -2.19
C PRO A 34 2.57 -1.30 -1.99
N VAL A 35 1.76 -1.34 -0.95
CA VAL A 35 0.67 -0.37 -0.77
C VAL A 35 1.13 0.97 -0.22
N VAL A 36 2.26 1.05 0.50
CA VAL A 36 2.80 2.33 0.96
C VAL A 36 3.67 2.89 -0.15
N ARG A 37 3.27 4.01 -0.74
CA ARG A 37 3.89 4.53 -1.97
C ARG A 37 4.50 5.91 -1.78
N PHE A 38 5.65 6.09 -2.39
CA PHE A 38 6.50 7.27 -2.29
C PHE A 38 6.69 7.88 -3.67
N LEU A 39 6.59 9.20 -3.78
CA LEU A 39 6.99 9.97 -4.95
C LEU A 39 8.08 10.95 -4.53
N SER A 40 9.29 10.83 -5.07
CA SER A 40 10.32 11.85 -4.94
C SER A 40 10.47 12.60 -6.26
N TYR A 41 10.47 13.93 -6.20
CA TYR A 41 10.51 14.76 -7.40
C TYR A 41 11.23 16.08 -7.15
N ASN A 42 12.46 16.21 -7.67
CA ASN A 42 13.11 17.49 -7.91
C ASN A 42 12.39 18.18 -9.09
N ILE A 43 11.81 19.36 -8.91
CA ILE A 43 10.97 20.01 -9.94
C ILE A 43 11.59 21.25 -10.58
N CYS A 44 12.90 21.47 -10.43
CA CYS A 44 13.62 22.63 -10.99
C CYS A 44 12.87 23.96 -10.84
N GLY A 45 12.26 24.21 -9.68
CA GLY A 45 11.25 25.26 -9.49
C GLY A 45 11.77 26.67 -9.74
N ASN A 46 13.06 26.88 -9.48
CA ASN A 46 13.77 28.14 -9.68
C ASN A 46 14.88 28.07 -10.75
N SER A 47 14.95 27.00 -11.56
CA SER A 47 16.04 26.83 -12.53
C SER A 47 16.04 27.90 -13.63
N ASP A 48 17.24 28.28 -14.07
CA ASP A 48 17.53 29.09 -15.27
C ASP A 48 18.19 28.24 -16.39
N ASN A 49 18.30 26.92 -16.19
CA ASN A 49 19.01 26.02 -17.10
C ASN A 49 18.16 25.66 -18.33
N LYS A 50 18.46 26.28 -19.47
CA LYS A 50 17.73 26.11 -20.75
C LYS A 50 17.78 24.71 -21.33
N ASP A 51 18.80 23.94 -20.96
CA ASP A 51 19.12 22.65 -21.59
C ASP A 51 18.53 21.47 -20.82
N ALA A 52 18.03 21.69 -19.60
CA ALA A 52 17.60 20.62 -18.70
C ALA A 52 16.28 20.89 -17.95
N CYS A 53 15.85 22.15 -17.77
CA CYS A 53 14.56 22.50 -17.17
C CYS A 53 13.88 23.66 -17.93
N SER A 54 12.55 23.80 -17.90
CA SER A 54 11.89 24.94 -18.56
C SER A 54 12.21 26.27 -17.87
N LEU A 55 12.62 27.25 -18.68
CA LEU A 55 12.80 28.66 -18.30
C LEU A 55 11.51 29.38 -17.90
N THR A 56 10.35 28.87 -18.31
CA THR A 56 9.08 29.57 -18.07
C THR A 56 8.65 29.50 -16.60
N ARG A 57 9.27 28.60 -15.82
CA ARG A 57 9.02 28.41 -14.37
C ARG A 57 7.53 28.33 -14.03
N GLU A 58 6.73 27.83 -14.97
CA GLU A 58 5.27 27.86 -14.92
C GLU A 58 4.76 27.06 -13.74
N VAL A 59 4.00 27.75 -12.87
CA VAL A 59 3.39 27.16 -11.69
C VAL A 59 2.39 26.06 -12.07
N GLU A 60 1.58 26.31 -13.11
CA GLU A 60 0.55 25.37 -13.56
C GLU A 60 1.13 24.07 -14.10
N GLN A 61 2.10 24.14 -15.01
CA GLN A 61 2.67 22.93 -15.61
C GLN A 61 3.35 22.05 -14.57
N ARG A 62 4.12 22.64 -13.64
CA ARG A 62 4.78 21.90 -12.55
C ARG A 62 3.77 21.30 -11.60
N ARG A 63 2.76 22.09 -11.18
CA ARG A 63 1.65 21.61 -10.36
C ARG A 63 0.97 20.42 -11.02
N ASP A 64 0.51 20.58 -12.25
CA ASP A 64 -0.30 19.58 -12.95
C ASP A 64 0.48 18.29 -13.16
N LYS A 65 1.78 18.39 -13.51
CA LYS A 65 2.62 17.21 -13.67
C LYS A 65 2.82 16.47 -12.34
N VAL A 66 3.21 17.16 -11.26
CA VAL A 66 3.39 16.53 -9.94
C VAL A 66 2.08 15.89 -9.46
N VAL A 67 0.96 16.61 -9.58
CA VAL A 67 -0.37 16.12 -9.19
C VAL A 67 -0.78 14.91 -10.03
N GLN A 68 -0.53 14.94 -11.33
CA GLN A 68 -0.79 13.81 -12.22
C GLN A 68 0.02 12.57 -11.79
N GLU A 69 1.32 12.74 -11.53
CA GLU A 69 2.19 11.64 -11.12
C GLU A 69 1.78 11.09 -9.74
N ALA A 70 1.50 11.95 -8.77
CA ALA A 70 1.02 11.56 -7.45
C ALA A 70 -0.28 10.75 -7.52
N ARG A 71 -1.24 11.16 -8.36
CA ARG A 71 -2.51 10.45 -8.57
C ARG A 71 -2.35 9.14 -9.30
N ALA A 72 -1.54 9.13 -10.37
CA ALA A 72 -1.27 7.93 -11.15
C ALA A 72 -0.59 6.86 -10.30
N TRP A 73 0.38 7.27 -9.47
CA TRP A 73 1.08 6.39 -8.55
C TRP A 73 0.28 6.04 -7.29
N LYS A 74 -0.71 6.88 -6.93
CA LYS A 74 -1.42 6.84 -5.64
C LYS A 74 -0.44 6.97 -4.47
N ALA A 75 0.47 7.94 -4.54
CA ALA A 75 1.52 8.15 -3.55
C ALA A 75 0.94 8.49 -2.16
N ASP A 76 1.40 7.87 -1.08
CA ASP A 76 1.04 8.25 0.29
C ASP A 76 1.94 9.37 0.83
N LEU A 77 3.19 9.43 0.37
CA LEU A 77 4.15 10.49 0.69
C LEU A 77 4.74 11.06 -0.60
N ILE A 78 4.87 12.37 -0.65
CA ILE A 78 5.46 13.11 -1.77
C ILE A 78 6.58 13.98 -1.23
N PHE A 79 7.79 13.81 -1.75
CA PHE A 79 8.98 14.56 -1.42
C PHE A 79 9.30 15.50 -2.58
N LEU A 80 9.29 16.80 -2.33
CA LEU A 80 9.58 17.81 -3.33
C LEU A 80 10.89 18.51 -3.02
N GLN A 81 11.75 18.58 -4.03
CA GLN A 81 13.01 19.30 -3.99
C GLN A 81 13.00 20.41 -5.04
N GLU A 82 13.80 21.44 -4.79
CA GLU A 82 13.88 22.64 -5.63
C GLU A 82 12.54 23.32 -5.92
N VAL A 83 11.66 23.45 -4.92
CA VAL A 83 10.30 23.94 -5.12
C VAL A 83 10.17 25.42 -4.71
N CYS A 84 9.55 26.24 -5.56
CA CYS A 84 9.12 27.58 -5.17
C CYS A 84 7.84 27.52 -4.34
N ARG A 85 7.70 28.41 -3.36
CA ARG A 85 6.54 28.41 -2.44
C ARG A 85 5.19 28.38 -3.16
N GLN A 86 5.03 29.18 -4.22
CA GLN A 86 3.80 29.19 -5.02
C GLN A 86 3.50 27.87 -5.74
N GLN A 87 4.54 27.17 -6.21
CA GLN A 87 4.39 25.85 -6.84
C GLN A 87 3.93 24.84 -5.79
N TYR A 88 4.56 24.83 -4.61
CA TYR A 88 4.15 24.03 -3.46
C TYR A 88 2.69 24.30 -3.06
N ASP A 89 2.30 25.57 -2.87
CA ASP A 89 0.94 25.94 -2.47
C ASP A 89 -0.10 25.47 -3.52
N GLY A 90 0.24 25.57 -4.80
CA GLY A 90 -0.60 25.07 -5.90
C GLY A 90 -0.73 23.55 -5.94
N ILE A 91 0.36 22.82 -5.68
CA ILE A 91 0.38 21.35 -5.59
C ILE A 91 -0.46 20.90 -4.40
N LEU A 92 -0.17 21.42 -3.20
CA LEU A 92 -0.90 21.08 -1.98
C LEU A 92 -2.38 21.39 -2.13
N GLY A 93 -2.74 22.59 -2.61
CA GLY A 93 -4.14 22.96 -2.81
C GLY A 93 -4.91 22.05 -3.77
N SER A 94 -4.22 21.43 -4.75
CA SER A 94 -4.83 20.46 -5.67
C SER A 94 -5.04 19.07 -5.04
N LEU A 95 -4.23 18.72 -4.03
CA LEU A 95 -4.25 17.42 -3.37
C LEU A 95 -4.99 17.45 -2.02
N THR A 96 -5.19 18.61 -1.39
CA THR A 96 -5.98 18.75 -0.15
C THR A 96 -7.37 18.12 -0.22
N PRO A 97 -8.15 18.24 -1.32
CA PRO A 97 -9.44 17.54 -1.45
C PRO A 97 -9.33 16.00 -1.41
N GLU A 98 -8.14 15.46 -1.66
CA GLU A 98 -7.82 14.02 -1.60
C GLU A 98 -7.19 13.61 -0.26
N GLY A 99 -7.19 14.51 0.72
CA GLY A 99 -6.74 14.28 2.09
C GLY A 99 -5.26 14.55 2.35
N TYR A 100 -4.56 15.24 1.44
CA TYR A 100 -3.15 15.58 1.66
C TYR A 100 -3.00 16.83 2.53
N ASP A 101 -2.03 16.77 3.41
CA ASP A 101 -1.48 17.89 4.17
C ASP A 101 0.03 17.98 3.89
N GLY A 102 0.65 19.12 4.17
CA GLY A 102 2.04 19.35 3.76
C GLY A 102 2.81 20.34 4.60
N TYR A 103 4.12 20.25 4.52
CA TYR A 103 5.06 21.15 5.19
C TYR A 103 6.17 21.58 4.23
N PHE A 104 6.40 22.89 4.14
CA PHE A 104 7.43 23.51 3.30
C PHE A 104 8.48 24.18 4.18
N VAL A 105 9.75 23.92 3.89
CA VAL A 105 10.90 24.57 4.53
C VAL A 105 11.60 25.45 3.49
N PRO A 106 11.62 26.78 3.67
CA PRO A 106 12.43 27.65 2.83
C PRO A 106 13.91 27.37 3.10
N THR A 107 14.68 27.09 2.06
CA THR A 107 16.15 27.01 2.11
C THR A 107 16.79 28.30 1.60
N LEU A 108 16.06 29.08 0.79
CA LEU A 108 16.55 30.34 0.23
C LEU A 108 15.42 31.37 0.13
N THR A 109 15.59 32.50 0.82
CA THR A 109 14.60 33.59 0.86
C THR A 109 15.18 34.91 0.34
N ARG A 110 14.93 35.24 -0.94
CA ARG A 110 15.48 36.44 -1.61
C ARG A 110 14.54 37.03 -2.65
N SER A 111 14.52 38.35 -2.79
CA SER A 111 13.64 39.07 -3.74
C SER A 111 13.84 38.72 -5.22
N ASP A 112 14.96 38.12 -5.60
CA ASP A 112 15.30 37.76 -6.98
C ASP A 112 15.21 36.25 -7.26
N VAL A 113 14.78 35.46 -6.28
CA VAL A 113 14.58 34.01 -6.35
C VAL A 113 13.08 33.72 -6.43
N CYS A 114 12.74 32.65 -7.15
CA CYS A 114 11.36 32.21 -7.34
C CYS A 114 10.46 33.30 -7.90
N ASN A 115 10.94 34.06 -8.90
CA ASN A 115 10.15 35.02 -9.65
C ASN A 115 9.16 34.28 -10.58
N VAL A 116 8.19 33.59 -9.97
CA VAL A 116 7.20 32.76 -10.65
C VAL A 116 5.85 33.46 -10.62
N LYS A 117 5.12 33.38 -11.72
CA LYS A 117 3.78 33.96 -11.82
C LYS A 117 2.77 32.92 -11.35
N GLY A 118 2.07 33.23 -10.27
CA GLY A 118 1.07 32.36 -9.66
C GLY A 118 -0.22 32.24 -10.47
N LEU A 119 -1.07 31.31 -10.05
CA LEU A 119 -2.36 30.95 -10.68
C LEU A 119 -3.36 32.12 -10.76
N ASN A 120 -3.25 33.08 -9.84
CA ASN A 120 -4.06 34.30 -9.78
C ASN A 120 -3.38 35.50 -10.47
N GLY A 121 -2.25 35.28 -11.15
CA GLY A 121 -1.43 36.32 -11.77
C GLY A 121 -0.51 37.08 -10.83
N THR A 122 -0.53 36.79 -9.52
CA THR A 122 0.38 37.40 -8.53
C THR A 122 1.77 36.75 -8.63
N VAL A 123 2.82 37.57 -8.75
CA VAL A 123 4.18 37.10 -8.59
C VAL A 123 4.50 37.08 -7.10
N THR A 124 4.81 35.92 -6.53
CA THR A 124 5.48 35.87 -5.22
C THR A 124 6.96 35.82 -5.47
N ASN A 125 7.70 36.69 -4.79
CA ASN A 125 9.15 36.61 -4.79
C ASN A 125 9.60 35.91 -3.51
N GLY A 126 10.66 35.12 -3.63
CA GLY A 126 11.60 34.93 -2.55
C GLY A 126 11.32 33.90 -1.50
N ALA A 127 10.72 32.76 -1.86
CA ALA A 127 10.86 31.55 -1.05
C ALA A 127 11.04 30.32 -1.96
N TYR A 128 12.25 29.79 -1.94
CA TYR A 128 12.67 28.54 -2.55
C TYR A 128 13.02 27.54 -1.45
N GLY A 129 12.73 26.27 -1.67
CA GLY A 129 12.96 25.28 -0.64
C GLY A 129 12.58 23.87 -1.02
N ILE A 130 12.24 23.11 0.02
CA ILE A 130 11.90 21.71 -0.04
C ILE A 130 10.60 21.47 0.72
N ALA A 131 9.87 20.41 0.38
CA ALA A 131 8.62 20.09 1.04
C ALA A 131 8.34 18.60 1.14
N VAL A 132 7.49 18.25 2.10
CA VAL A 132 6.85 16.93 2.19
C VAL A 132 5.34 17.13 2.18
N LEU A 133 4.64 16.33 1.38
CA LEU A 133 3.19 16.17 1.47
C LEU A 133 2.89 14.74 1.90
N ALA A 134 1.94 14.57 2.81
CA ALA A 134 1.50 13.28 3.31
C ALA A 134 0.00 13.13 3.12
N LYS A 135 -0.45 11.92 2.78
CA LYS A 135 -1.86 11.59 2.71
C LYS A 135 -2.40 11.33 4.11
N GLY A 136 -3.00 12.36 4.70
CA GLY A 136 -3.48 12.40 6.07
C GLY A 136 -3.00 13.67 6.78
N PRO A 137 -3.64 14.05 7.91
CA PRO A 137 -3.26 15.24 8.66
C PRO A 137 -1.85 15.11 9.23
N LEU A 138 -1.08 16.19 9.19
CA LEU A 138 0.21 16.23 9.86
C LEU A 138 0.02 16.41 11.37
N THR A 139 0.80 15.67 12.17
CA THR A 139 0.87 15.84 13.63
C THR A 139 2.07 16.69 14.07
N GLY A 140 2.96 17.03 13.14
CA GLY A 140 4.12 17.90 13.37
C GLY A 140 4.92 18.11 12.09
N GLY A 141 5.67 19.21 12.04
CA GLY A 141 6.59 19.56 10.96
C GLY A 141 7.80 20.31 11.50
N THR A 142 8.99 19.99 11.01
CA THR A 142 10.25 20.63 11.41
C THR A 142 11.24 20.67 10.26
N GLY A 143 11.99 21.77 10.15
CA GLY A 143 13.23 21.79 9.37
C GLY A 143 14.34 21.19 10.24
N VAL A 144 15.02 20.15 9.75
CA VAL A 144 16.17 19.55 10.43
C VAL A 144 17.43 20.09 9.77
N PRO A 145 18.26 20.90 10.47
CA PRO A 145 19.49 21.43 9.89
C PRO A 145 20.46 20.30 9.57
N LEU A 146 21.06 20.33 8.38
CA LEU A 146 22.03 19.34 7.90
C LEU A 146 23.48 19.75 8.21
N ASP A 147 23.70 21.00 8.61
CA ASP A 147 24.96 21.53 9.12
C ASP A 147 24.68 22.34 10.41
N PRO A 148 24.32 21.67 11.52
CA PRO A 148 23.80 22.33 12.73
C PRO A 148 24.83 23.21 13.44
N ASP A 149 26.12 23.01 13.19
CA ASP A 149 27.21 23.80 13.76
C ASP A 149 27.66 24.93 12.83
N ASP A 150 26.98 25.11 11.68
CA ASP A 150 27.31 26.04 10.60
C ASP A 150 28.78 25.96 10.12
N ALA A 151 29.43 24.80 10.32
CA ALA A 151 30.85 24.62 10.08
C ALA A 151 31.21 24.82 8.60
N TYR A 152 30.30 24.42 7.72
CA TYR A 152 30.44 24.57 6.28
C TYR A 152 29.62 25.73 5.75
N THR A 153 28.45 25.99 6.33
CA THR A 153 27.53 27.04 5.91
C THR A 153 28.22 28.41 6.00
N ASN A 154 28.89 28.73 7.10
CA ASN A 154 29.58 30.01 7.25
C ASN A 154 30.81 30.17 6.32
N THR A 155 31.40 29.08 5.85
CA THR A 155 32.68 29.09 5.12
C THR A 155 32.52 28.90 3.61
N TYR A 156 31.54 28.10 3.19
CA TYR A 156 31.37 27.62 1.82
C TYR A 156 29.95 27.78 1.28
N SER A 157 28.95 28.11 2.11
CA SER A 157 27.60 28.32 1.57
C SER A 157 27.51 29.67 0.85
N GLY A 158 26.88 29.62 -0.31
CA GLY A 158 26.13 30.75 -0.84
C GLY A 158 24.87 31.01 0.02
N PRO A 159 23.90 31.80 -0.45
CA PRO A 159 22.78 32.28 0.37
C PRO A 159 21.74 31.21 0.80
N GLU A 160 21.95 29.92 0.52
CA GLU A 160 20.98 28.84 0.75
C GLU A 160 21.37 28.00 1.98
N GLU A 161 20.44 27.90 2.93
CA GLU A 161 20.55 27.10 4.15
C GLU A 161 20.22 25.61 3.88
N TRP A 162 20.88 24.68 4.57
CA TRP A 162 20.69 23.24 4.33
C TRP A 162 19.81 22.59 5.39
N TYR A 163 18.61 22.17 4.98
CA TYR A 163 17.66 21.45 5.82
C TYR A 163 17.16 20.19 5.15
N ALA A 164 16.68 19.24 5.96
CA ALA A 164 15.64 18.30 5.57
C ALA A 164 14.28 18.80 6.09
N ALA A 165 13.24 18.74 5.26
CA ALA A 165 11.88 19.03 5.68
C ALA A 165 11.25 17.75 6.21
N CYS A 166 11.01 17.66 7.52
CA CYS A 166 10.48 16.46 8.15
C CYS A 166 9.07 16.70 8.69
N VAL A 167 8.19 15.72 8.49
CA VAL A 167 6.82 15.71 9.02
C VAL A 167 6.52 14.41 9.75
N GLU A 168 5.52 14.43 10.62
CA GLU A 168 4.87 13.23 11.12
C GLU A 168 3.43 13.17 10.64
N ALA A 169 3.02 12.01 10.13
CA ALA A 169 1.64 11.73 9.72
C ALA A 169 1.28 10.28 10.06
N ARG A 170 -0.01 9.93 10.01
CA ARG A 170 -0.44 8.52 10.04
C ARG A 170 -0.58 8.00 8.61
N ILE A 171 0.38 7.20 8.16
CA ILE A 171 0.34 6.54 6.84
C ILE A 171 -0.22 5.14 7.03
N GLN A 172 -1.38 4.87 6.43
CA GLN A 172 -2.14 3.63 6.64
C GLN A 172 -2.31 3.29 8.13
N SER A 173 -2.69 4.29 8.93
CA SER A 173 -2.85 4.22 10.38
C SER A 173 -1.56 4.12 11.20
N VAL A 174 -0.40 3.88 10.60
CA VAL A 174 0.90 3.86 11.31
C VAL A 174 1.45 5.27 11.42
N ARG A 175 1.84 5.71 12.63
CA ARG A 175 2.59 6.97 12.77
C ARG A 175 3.94 6.81 12.05
N THR A 176 4.20 7.67 11.07
CA THR A 176 5.41 7.62 10.25
C THR A 176 6.01 9.01 10.15
N ARG A 177 7.33 9.08 10.25
CA ARG A 177 8.10 10.29 9.99
C ARG A 177 8.62 10.25 8.57
N ALA A 178 8.40 11.33 7.83
CA ALA A 178 8.83 11.45 6.44
C ALA A 178 9.66 12.72 6.26
N CYS A 179 10.84 12.60 5.67
CA CYS A 179 11.74 13.73 5.44
C CYS A 179 12.09 13.89 3.96
N SER A 180 11.85 15.09 3.40
CA SER A 180 12.41 15.49 2.11
C SER A 180 13.86 15.93 2.33
N VAL A 181 14.79 15.37 1.58
CA VAL A 181 16.23 15.65 1.67
C VAL A 181 16.70 16.30 0.37
N HIS A 182 17.53 17.33 0.48
CA HIS A 182 18.26 17.90 -0.64
C HIS A 182 19.70 18.14 -0.19
N LEU A 183 20.60 17.19 -0.50
CA LEU A 183 22.02 17.35 -0.20
C LEU A 183 22.64 18.20 -1.30
N TYR A 184 23.32 19.28 -0.94
CA TYR A 184 23.80 20.25 -1.92
C TYR A 184 25.34 20.19 -2.09
N PRO A 185 25.85 19.80 -3.27
CA PRO A 185 27.25 19.96 -3.61
C PRO A 185 27.45 21.33 -4.30
N GLN A 186 27.81 22.40 -3.58
CA GLN A 186 28.13 23.68 -4.24
C GLN A 186 29.18 23.43 -5.36
N TYR A 187 28.85 23.76 -6.60
CA TYR A 187 29.84 24.03 -7.65
C TYR A 187 30.11 25.54 -7.66
N LEU A 188 31.37 25.92 -7.44
CA LEU A 188 31.83 27.30 -7.35
C LEU A 188 31.43 28.08 -8.62
N LYS A 189 30.66 29.18 -8.47
CA LYS A 189 30.30 30.06 -9.61
C LYS A 189 31.39 31.07 -9.99
N THR A 190 32.46 31.22 -9.22
CA THR A 190 33.52 32.21 -9.50
C THR A 190 34.85 31.68 -9.00
N GLY A 191 35.86 31.60 -9.88
CA GLY A 191 37.16 30.94 -9.67
C GLY A 191 38.11 31.57 -8.64
N GLU A 192 37.62 32.04 -7.50
CA GLU A 192 38.42 32.71 -6.45
C GLU A 192 38.19 32.21 -5.01
N HIS A 193 37.42 31.14 -4.77
CA HIS A 193 37.17 30.60 -3.42
C HIS A 193 37.46 29.08 -3.30
N PRO A 194 37.82 28.58 -2.09
CA PRO A 194 38.56 27.33 -1.91
C PRO A 194 37.78 26.07 -2.31
N VAL A 195 38.53 25.02 -2.64
CA VAL A 195 38.03 23.67 -2.94
C VAL A 195 36.95 23.25 -1.94
N VAL A 196 35.72 22.99 -2.40
CA VAL A 196 34.64 22.48 -1.55
C VAL A 196 35.10 21.17 -0.90
N PRO A 197 34.98 21.01 0.43
CA PRO A 197 35.41 19.82 1.12
C PRO A 197 34.85 18.55 0.47
N ALA A 198 35.71 17.53 0.38
CA ALA A 198 35.41 16.26 -0.27
C ALA A 198 34.21 15.52 0.37
N ASP A 199 33.98 15.80 1.64
CA ASP A 199 33.09 15.06 2.55
C ASP A 199 31.77 15.78 2.86
N ILE A 200 31.48 16.93 2.24
CA ILE A 200 30.33 17.76 2.64
C ILE A 200 28.98 17.01 2.59
N ASN A 201 28.72 16.23 1.54
CA ASN A 201 27.49 15.43 1.42
C ASN A 201 27.49 14.29 2.44
N ALA A 202 28.64 13.63 2.65
CA ALA A 202 28.80 12.62 3.70
C ALA A 202 28.55 13.18 5.10
N THR A 203 29.01 14.40 5.38
CA THR A 203 28.79 15.07 6.67
C THR A 203 27.33 15.45 6.85
N GLN A 204 26.67 16.01 5.83
CA GLN A 204 25.23 16.29 5.88
C GLN A 204 24.41 15.01 6.10
N ALA A 205 24.74 13.93 5.40
CA ALA A 205 24.12 12.61 5.60
C ALA A 205 24.34 12.10 7.03
N LYS A 206 25.56 12.23 7.56
CA LYS A 206 25.91 11.84 8.94
C LYS A 206 25.13 12.64 9.98
N ASN A 207 25.00 13.96 9.80
CA ASN A 207 24.25 14.81 10.72
C ASN A 207 22.77 14.42 10.76
N LEU A 208 22.18 14.11 9.59
CA LEU A 208 20.81 13.62 9.53
C LEU A 208 20.68 12.24 10.21
N ALA A 209 21.59 11.30 9.90
CA ALA A 209 21.60 9.95 10.47
C ALA A 209 21.88 9.90 11.98
N ALA A 210 22.50 10.95 12.54
CA ALA A 210 22.78 11.06 13.97
C ALA A 210 21.60 11.62 14.78
N ASN A 211 20.50 12.02 14.14
CA ASN A 211 19.43 12.71 14.85
C ASN A 211 18.70 11.77 15.85
N PRO A 212 18.53 12.15 17.13
CA PRO A 212 17.93 11.28 18.15
C PRO A 212 16.54 10.73 17.81
N TRP A 213 15.74 11.47 17.03
CA TRP A 213 14.40 11.02 16.67
C TRP A 213 14.39 9.78 15.77
N LEU A 214 15.50 9.47 15.10
CA LEU A 214 15.64 8.19 14.40
C LEU A 214 15.48 7.05 15.40
N ASN A 215 16.09 7.15 16.59
CA ASN A 215 16.05 6.11 17.61
C ASN A 215 14.76 6.08 18.44
N ALA A 216 13.74 6.86 18.09
CA ALA A 216 12.49 6.96 18.85
C ALA A 216 11.47 5.84 18.55
N GLY A 217 11.82 4.84 17.73
CA GLY A 217 10.94 3.72 17.37
C GLY A 217 9.78 4.08 16.43
N THR A 218 9.79 5.29 15.86
CA THR A 218 8.84 5.70 14.81
C THR A 218 9.40 5.32 13.46
N PRO A 219 8.65 4.63 12.57
CA PRO A 219 9.05 4.37 11.19
C PRO A 219 9.50 5.65 10.48
N VAL A 220 10.61 5.60 9.75
CA VAL A 220 11.18 6.75 9.04
C VAL A 220 11.30 6.45 7.55
N VAL A 221 10.92 7.44 6.74
CA VAL A 221 11.16 7.48 5.29
C VAL A 221 11.94 8.74 4.95
N LEU A 222 13.05 8.59 4.25
CA LEU A 222 13.83 9.71 3.70
C LEU A 222 13.69 9.66 2.18
N GLY A 223 13.22 10.72 1.54
CA GLY A 223 13.12 10.79 0.09
C GLY A 223 13.71 12.10 -0.42
N GLY A 224 14.35 12.09 -1.57
CA GLY A 224 14.77 13.33 -2.20
C GLY A 224 16.02 13.21 -3.05
N ASP A 225 16.61 14.37 -3.31
CA ASP A 225 17.81 14.52 -4.13
C ASP A 225 19.05 14.54 -3.21
N PHE A 226 19.73 13.42 -3.13
CA PHE A 226 20.90 13.22 -2.28
C PHE A 226 22.21 13.59 -2.97
N ASN A 227 22.21 13.87 -4.28
CA ASN A 227 23.37 14.32 -5.05
C ASN A 227 24.72 13.63 -4.72
N PRO A 228 24.82 12.29 -4.55
CA PRO A 228 26.10 11.65 -4.23
C PRO A 228 27.13 11.86 -5.36
N VAL A 229 28.40 12.12 -4.99
CA VAL A 229 29.48 12.37 -5.95
C VAL A 229 30.61 11.37 -5.77
N ASN A 230 30.99 10.65 -6.83
CA ASN A 230 32.15 9.77 -6.81
C ASN A 230 33.43 10.57 -7.08
N ARG A 231 34.13 10.99 -6.03
CA ARG A 231 35.34 11.84 -6.11
C ARG A 231 36.64 11.04 -6.30
N ASN A 232 36.69 10.15 -7.29
CA ASN A 232 37.98 9.72 -7.89
C ASN A 232 38.55 10.87 -8.76
N PRO A 233 39.86 10.90 -9.13
CA PRO A 233 40.47 12.03 -9.84
C PRO A 233 39.70 12.31 -11.16
N GLY A 234 38.86 13.35 -11.15
CA GLY A 234 37.89 13.64 -12.21
C GLY A 234 36.48 14.05 -11.74
N GLY A 235 36.09 13.79 -10.47
CA GLY A 235 34.88 14.34 -9.85
C GLY A 235 33.55 14.00 -10.55
N SER A 236 33.45 12.81 -11.15
CA SER A 236 32.29 12.43 -11.95
C SER A 236 31.09 12.02 -11.08
N ARG A 237 29.88 12.44 -11.47
CA ARG A 237 28.61 11.90 -10.95
C ARG A 237 28.31 10.50 -11.47
N ALA A 238 29.07 10.02 -12.47
CA ALA A 238 28.97 8.65 -12.95
C ALA A 238 29.34 7.66 -11.83
N ASN A 239 28.57 6.58 -11.69
CA ASN A 239 28.70 5.58 -10.61
C ASN A 239 28.40 6.11 -9.19
N ALA A 240 27.52 7.10 -9.07
CA ALA A 240 26.97 7.62 -7.81
C ALA A 240 26.55 6.54 -6.77
N PRO A 241 25.94 5.38 -7.16
CA PRO A 241 25.63 4.29 -6.22
C PRO A 241 26.84 3.67 -5.51
N ARG A 242 28.07 4.01 -5.93
CA ARG A 242 29.33 3.60 -5.27
C ARG A 242 29.94 4.69 -4.37
N SER A 243 29.37 5.90 -4.33
CA SER A 243 29.88 7.01 -3.48
C SER A 243 29.73 6.70 -1.99
N SER A 244 30.73 7.02 -1.18
CA SER A 244 30.63 6.90 0.29
C SER A 244 29.71 7.95 0.93
N ASP A 245 29.19 8.92 0.17
CA ASP A 245 28.40 10.04 0.73
C ASP A 245 27.15 9.59 1.49
N LEU A 246 26.54 8.47 1.12
CA LEU A 246 25.31 7.96 1.75
C LEU A 246 25.58 6.82 2.74
N ASP A 247 26.85 6.49 2.98
CA ASP A 247 27.23 5.47 3.97
C ASP A 247 26.67 5.73 5.36
N PRO A 248 26.52 6.97 5.85
CA PRO A 248 25.95 7.19 7.17
C PRO A 248 24.52 6.64 7.36
N PHE A 249 23.71 6.58 6.30
CA PHE A 249 22.38 5.95 6.35
C PHE A 249 22.45 4.41 6.30
N TYR A 250 23.58 3.87 5.86
CA TYR A 250 23.73 2.47 5.44
C TYR A 250 25.01 1.82 6.02
N ARG A 251 25.44 0.67 5.50
CA ARG A 251 26.77 0.05 5.70
C ARG A 251 27.43 0.23 7.09
N PRO A 252 26.98 -0.50 8.14
CA PRO A 252 27.57 -0.44 9.48
C PRO A 252 29.08 -0.67 9.52
N ALA A 253 29.59 -1.54 8.63
CA ALA A 253 31.01 -1.83 8.51
C ALA A 253 31.86 -0.61 8.14
N LEU A 254 31.26 0.44 7.59
CA LEU A 254 31.91 1.70 7.22
C LEU A 254 31.54 2.85 8.17
N GLY A 255 30.98 2.54 9.34
CA GLY A 255 30.63 3.54 10.36
C GLY A 255 29.27 4.22 10.16
N GLY A 256 28.46 3.73 9.23
CA GLY A 256 27.07 4.14 9.11
C GLY A 256 26.14 3.40 10.06
N THR A 257 24.87 3.80 10.05
CA THR A 257 23.86 3.20 10.96
C THR A 257 23.36 1.85 10.47
N GLY A 258 23.45 1.56 9.16
CA GLY A 258 22.84 0.39 8.52
C GLY A 258 21.34 0.27 8.71
N ARG A 259 20.68 1.37 9.07
CA ARG A 259 19.29 1.35 9.50
C ARG A 259 18.30 1.39 8.34
N PHE A 260 18.70 2.04 7.26
CA PHE A 260 17.83 2.25 6.12
C PHE A 260 18.06 1.18 5.08
N ILE A 261 17.05 0.89 4.27
CA ILE A 261 17.15 0.17 3.01
C ILE A 261 16.68 1.08 1.88
N GLU A 262 17.30 0.95 0.70
CA GLU A 262 16.90 1.72 -0.48
C GLU A 262 15.71 1.03 -1.14
N THR A 263 14.69 1.78 -1.59
CA THR A 263 13.51 1.12 -2.15
C THR A 263 13.74 0.41 -3.48
N ASP A 264 14.88 0.67 -4.13
CA ASP A 264 15.30 0.08 -5.41
C ASP A 264 16.27 -1.09 -5.26
N GLU A 265 16.59 -1.51 -4.04
CA GLU A 265 17.67 -2.48 -3.79
C GLU A 265 17.43 -3.88 -4.40
N THR A 266 16.22 -4.11 -4.95
CA THR A 266 15.79 -5.36 -5.58
C THR A 266 15.96 -5.39 -7.10
N ASP A 267 16.19 -4.24 -7.75
CA ASP A 267 16.52 -4.17 -9.18
C ASP A 267 18.01 -4.48 -9.40
N ALA A 268 18.29 -5.64 -10.01
CA ALA A 268 19.65 -6.11 -10.30
C ALA A 268 20.16 -5.70 -11.70
N ASP A 269 19.33 -5.10 -12.54
CA ASP A 269 19.64 -4.84 -13.96
C ASP A 269 20.58 -3.63 -14.14
N HIS A 270 20.63 -2.74 -13.15
CA HIS A 270 21.27 -1.42 -13.35
C HIS A 270 22.54 -1.13 -12.54
N PHE A 271 22.92 -1.91 -11.51
CA PHE A 271 24.24 -1.74 -10.86
C PHE A 271 24.93 -3.01 -10.32
N ASP A 272 26.23 -3.11 -10.62
CA ASP A 272 27.17 -4.19 -10.25
C ASP A 272 27.53 -4.13 -8.76
N CYS A 273 26.69 -4.79 -7.95
CA CYS A 273 26.99 -5.25 -6.61
C CYS A 273 27.78 -6.57 -6.75
N ALA A 274 29.12 -6.50 -6.73
CA ALA A 274 29.94 -7.70 -6.89
C ALA A 274 29.60 -8.75 -5.82
N ALA A 275 29.29 -9.97 -6.26
CA ALA A 275 28.88 -11.05 -5.37
C ALA A 275 29.99 -11.50 -4.39
N PRO A 276 29.66 -11.89 -3.14
CA PRO A 276 28.30 -11.91 -2.59
C PRO A 276 27.79 -10.50 -2.33
N LEU A 277 26.52 -10.25 -2.69
CA LEU A 277 25.83 -9.02 -2.37
C LEU A 277 26.01 -8.79 -0.86
N PRO A 278 26.57 -7.67 -0.40
CA PRO A 278 26.35 -7.25 0.97
C PRO A 278 24.83 -7.26 1.19
N ASP A 279 24.35 -7.58 2.40
CA ASP A 279 22.92 -7.49 2.76
C ASP A 279 22.34 -6.08 2.52
N ASN A 280 23.19 -5.12 2.15
CA ASN A 280 22.93 -3.73 1.97
C ASN A 280 23.65 -3.14 0.72
N CYS A 281 23.10 -3.30 -0.49
CA CYS A 281 23.60 -2.67 -1.73
C CYS A 281 22.65 -1.60 -2.29
N ARG A 282 23.21 -0.55 -2.91
CA ARG A 282 22.45 0.46 -3.66
C ARG A 282 22.41 0.08 -5.13
N SER A 283 21.23 -0.20 -5.68
CA SER A 283 21.01 -0.63 -7.07
C SER A 283 19.97 0.25 -7.78
N GLY A 284 19.26 -0.22 -8.81
CA GLY A 284 18.19 0.55 -9.47
C GLY A 284 18.62 1.48 -10.60
N GLU A 285 17.69 2.19 -11.26
CA GLU A 285 18.00 3.02 -12.43
C GLU A 285 18.67 4.37 -12.08
N PHE A 286 19.19 5.04 -13.12
CA PHE A 286 19.64 6.42 -13.01
C PHE A 286 18.43 7.37 -12.90
N THR A 287 18.56 8.41 -12.07
CA THR A 287 17.51 9.42 -11.91
C THR A 287 17.88 10.76 -12.56
N ASN A 288 19.04 10.84 -13.21
CA ASN A 288 19.51 12.02 -13.90
C ASN A 288 20.29 11.66 -15.17
N TYR A 289 20.06 12.45 -16.23
CA TYR A 289 20.83 12.38 -17.46
C TYR A 289 21.41 13.76 -17.80
N ASP A 290 22.73 13.86 -17.77
CA ASP A 290 23.48 15.03 -18.23
C ASP A 290 23.77 14.89 -19.71
N ALA A 291 22.92 15.53 -20.54
CA ALA A 291 23.05 15.55 -21.99
C ALA A 291 24.34 16.23 -22.48
N SER A 292 24.90 17.16 -21.70
CA SER A 292 26.12 17.88 -22.07
C SER A 292 27.38 17.01 -21.96
N ARG A 293 27.33 15.99 -21.09
CA ARG A 293 28.43 15.03 -20.85
C ARG A 293 28.14 13.64 -21.36
N GLY A 294 26.88 13.35 -21.74
CA GLY A 294 26.43 12.02 -22.12
C GLY A 294 26.49 11.02 -20.96
N THR A 295 26.32 11.49 -19.72
CA THR A 295 26.48 10.66 -18.51
C THR A 295 25.19 10.51 -17.73
N GLN A 296 24.94 9.30 -17.23
CA GLN A 296 23.84 8.98 -16.32
C GLN A 296 24.33 9.01 -14.86
N ALA A 297 23.47 9.47 -13.95
CA ALA A 297 23.72 9.49 -12.51
C ALA A 297 22.46 9.15 -11.73
N LYS A 298 22.62 8.50 -10.57
CA LYS A 298 21.56 8.29 -9.60
C LYS A 298 21.69 9.35 -8.51
N LEU A 299 20.77 10.30 -8.49
CA LEU A 299 20.80 11.45 -7.57
C LEU A 299 19.67 11.36 -6.55
N ASP A 300 18.54 10.81 -6.95
CA ASP A 300 17.34 10.71 -6.15
C ASP A 300 17.20 9.31 -5.56
N TYR A 301 16.81 9.27 -4.30
CA TYR A 301 16.66 8.05 -3.53
C TYR A 301 15.42 8.14 -2.66
N VAL A 302 14.81 6.99 -2.38
CA VAL A 302 13.93 6.82 -1.22
C VAL A 302 14.51 5.71 -0.34
N PHE A 303 14.73 6.06 0.92
CA PHE A 303 15.20 5.17 1.97
C PHE A 303 14.07 4.95 2.97
N VAL A 304 13.86 3.69 3.35
CA VAL A 304 12.90 3.31 4.40
C VAL A 304 13.62 2.62 5.55
N ASP A 305 13.13 2.81 6.76
CA ASP A 305 13.68 2.18 7.97
C ASP A 305 13.48 0.66 7.96
N GLU A 306 14.56 -0.11 7.88
CA GLU A 306 14.57 -1.56 7.70
C GLU A 306 13.76 -2.30 8.79
N ALA A 307 13.80 -1.79 10.03
CA ALA A 307 13.06 -2.39 11.14
C ALA A 307 11.53 -2.31 10.97
N HIS A 308 11.05 -1.37 10.16
CA HIS A 308 9.63 -1.05 10.03
C HIS A 308 9.07 -1.27 8.62
N PHE A 309 9.93 -1.46 7.62
CA PHE A 309 9.53 -1.66 6.23
C PHE A 309 10.21 -2.89 5.62
N LYS A 310 9.51 -3.52 4.68
CA LYS A 310 9.97 -4.66 3.87
C LYS A 310 9.34 -4.62 2.49
N ASN A 311 9.70 -5.58 1.63
CA ASN A 311 9.17 -5.73 0.26
C ASN A 311 9.28 -4.43 -0.51
N VAL A 312 10.48 -3.89 -0.58
CA VAL A 312 10.68 -2.64 -1.28
C VAL A 312 10.72 -2.85 -2.79
N ALA A 313 10.19 -1.87 -3.51
CA ALA A 313 10.28 -1.80 -4.96
C ALA A 313 10.30 -0.34 -5.39
N ALA A 314 11.04 -0.01 -6.43
CA ALA A 314 11.02 1.32 -7.02
C ALA A 314 11.29 1.26 -8.53
N ASP A 315 11.14 2.43 -9.18
CA ASP A 315 11.53 2.66 -10.57
C ASP A 315 11.64 4.19 -10.80
N ALA A 316 12.51 4.59 -11.72
CA ALA A 316 12.64 5.95 -12.22
C ALA A 316 11.77 6.15 -13.48
N LYS A 317 10.72 6.97 -13.36
CA LYS A 317 9.81 7.25 -14.47
C LYS A 317 10.42 8.22 -15.49
N GLU A 318 10.05 8.10 -16.76
CA GLU A 318 10.43 9.06 -17.81
C GLU A 318 10.17 10.52 -17.39
N ARG A 319 11.22 11.34 -17.44
CA ARG A 319 11.15 12.76 -17.08
C ARG A 319 10.43 13.59 -18.13
N ASP A 320 9.72 14.63 -17.68
CA ASP A 320 9.34 15.75 -18.55
C ASP A 320 10.43 16.84 -18.46
N PRO A 321 11.24 17.06 -19.51
CA PRO A 321 12.35 18.03 -19.47
C PRO A 321 11.90 19.48 -19.32
N ARG A 322 10.59 19.76 -19.45
CA ARG A 322 10.04 21.09 -19.13
C ARG A 322 9.88 21.29 -17.63
N ILE A 323 9.76 20.20 -16.88
CA ILE A 323 9.51 20.22 -15.44
C ILE A 323 10.80 20.00 -14.68
N SER A 324 11.58 19.00 -15.06
CA SER A 324 12.74 18.56 -14.30
C SER A 324 13.84 18.00 -15.17
N ASP A 325 15.08 18.18 -14.72
CA ASP A 325 16.24 17.45 -15.21
C ASP A 325 16.43 16.10 -14.51
N HIS A 326 15.62 15.81 -13.49
CA HIS A 326 15.55 14.52 -12.80
C HIS A 326 14.36 13.69 -13.31
N TYR A 327 14.54 12.38 -13.29
CA TYR A 327 13.50 11.39 -13.49
C TYR A 327 12.73 11.25 -12.17
N PRO A 328 11.39 11.41 -12.17
CA PRO A 328 10.59 11.17 -10.96
C PRO A 328 10.84 9.76 -10.44
N TYR A 329 11.10 9.66 -9.14
CA TYR A 329 11.39 8.39 -8.50
C TYR A 329 10.15 7.87 -7.77
N LEU A 330 9.69 6.67 -8.14
CA LEU A 330 8.49 6.03 -7.64
C LEU A 330 8.87 4.88 -6.71
N GLY A 331 8.87 5.10 -5.40
CA GLY A 331 9.17 4.07 -4.42
C GLY A 331 7.91 3.41 -3.84
N ALA A 332 8.04 2.21 -3.31
CA ALA A 332 7.01 1.51 -2.56
C ALA A 332 7.62 0.58 -1.49
N ALA A 333 6.87 0.37 -0.40
CA ALA A 333 7.21 -0.59 0.64
C ALA A 333 5.96 -1.12 1.37
N THR A 334 6.15 -2.15 2.18
CA THR A 334 5.15 -2.72 3.12
C THR A 334 5.61 -2.49 4.54
N PHE A 335 4.71 -2.14 5.47
CA PHE A 335 5.06 -2.14 6.89
C PHE A 335 5.38 -3.55 7.39
N SER A 336 6.47 -3.73 8.14
CA SER A 336 6.95 -5.06 8.55
C SER A 336 5.98 -5.83 9.46
N HIS A 337 5.12 -5.13 10.22
CA HIS A 337 4.05 -5.78 11.01
C HIS A 337 2.91 -6.34 10.15
N CYS A 338 2.86 -5.98 8.86
CA CYS A 338 1.93 -6.54 7.89
C CYS A 338 2.46 -7.87 7.31
N ASN A 339 2.57 -8.87 8.17
CA ASN A 339 2.84 -10.26 7.81
C ASN A 339 1.64 -11.14 8.19
N ASN A 340 1.53 -12.34 7.59
CA ASN A 340 0.56 -13.34 8.06
C ASN A 340 1.09 -13.88 9.39
N PRO A 341 0.53 -13.50 10.54
CA PRO A 341 0.96 -14.12 11.77
C PRO A 341 0.39 -15.55 11.68
N ALA A 342 1.23 -16.56 11.57
CA ALA A 342 0.79 -17.94 11.76
C ALA A 342 0.44 -18.17 13.25
N ASP A 343 -0.36 -17.28 13.84
CA ASP A 343 -0.71 -17.20 15.25
C ASP A 343 -1.97 -18.01 15.60
N GLY A 344 -2.56 -18.68 14.60
CA GLY A 344 -3.74 -19.52 14.76
C GLY A 344 -5.02 -18.74 14.99
N LYS A 345 -4.99 -17.40 14.82
CA LYS A 345 -6.16 -16.54 14.90
C LYS A 345 -6.73 -16.28 13.53
N ALA A 346 -8.02 -16.04 13.50
CA ALA A 346 -8.70 -15.62 12.30
C ALA A 346 -8.70 -14.09 12.21
N ASP A 347 -8.48 -13.57 11.00
CA ASP A 347 -8.51 -12.14 10.74
C ASP A 347 -9.77 -11.72 10.01
N MET A 348 -10.09 -10.43 10.13
CA MET A 348 -11.19 -9.79 9.44
C MET A 348 -10.64 -8.97 8.28
N LEU A 349 -11.21 -9.11 7.08
CA LEU A 349 -10.95 -8.16 6.01
C LEU A 349 -11.96 -6.99 6.06
N ARG A 350 -11.70 -5.89 5.37
CA ARG A 350 -12.68 -4.82 5.19
C ARG A 350 -12.39 -4.14 3.87
N ARG A 351 -13.43 -3.89 3.09
CA ARG A 351 -13.33 -2.94 1.97
C ARG A 351 -13.84 -1.59 2.42
N ASP A 352 -13.03 -0.55 2.31
CA ASP A 352 -13.47 0.82 2.60
C ASP A 352 -14.19 1.49 1.41
N ALA A 353 -14.67 2.71 1.62
CA ALA A 353 -15.38 3.48 0.59
C ALA A 353 -14.52 3.86 -0.62
N ALA A 354 -13.19 3.94 -0.47
CA ALA A 354 -12.26 4.17 -1.57
C ALA A 354 -11.99 2.89 -2.39
N GLY A 355 -12.45 1.73 -1.90
CA GLY A 355 -12.18 0.42 -2.48
C GLY A 355 -10.79 -0.10 -2.15
N ASP A 356 -10.19 0.36 -1.06
CA ASP A 356 -9.01 -0.29 -0.50
C ASP A 356 -9.45 -1.47 0.36
N LEU A 357 -8.69 -2.57 0.28
CA LEU A 357 -8.90 -3.76 1.08
C LEU A 357 -7.93 -3.74 2.26
N TRP A 358 -8.48 -3.89 3.46
CA TRP A 358 -7.79 -3.84 4.73
C TRP A 358 -7.89 -5.19 5.43
N ARG A 359 -6.85 -5.58 6.16
CA ARG A 359 -6.81 -6.70 7.09
C ARG A 359 -6.74 -6.17 8.51
N HIS A 360 -7.57 -6.72 9.36
CA HIS A 360 -7.74 -6.37 10.75
C HIS A 360 -7.50 -7.60 11.61
N PHE A 361 -6.52 -7.51 12.50
CA PHE A 361 -6.08 -8.64 13.32
C PHE A 361 -6.90 -8.78 14.60
N GLY A 362 -7.22 -10.02 14.96
CA GLY A 362 -7.90 -10.36 16.20
C GLY A 362 -6.97 -10.37 17.41
N ARG A 363 -7.49 -10.00 18.58
CA ARG A 363 -6.77 -10.02 19.85
C ARG A 363 -7.44 -10.99 20.82
N ALA A 364 -6.65 -11.55 21.73
CA ALA A 364 -7.11 -12.51 22.74
C ALA A 364 -8.13 -11.94 23.74
N ASP A 365 -8.30 -10.62 23.77
CA ASP A 365 -9.35 -9.94 24.54
C ASP A 365 -10.63 -9.70 23.71
N GLY A 366 -10.76 -10.31 22.53
CA GLY A 366 -11.89 -10.16 21.60
C GLY A 366 -11.92 -8.82 20.85
N LYS A 367 -10.87 -7.99 20.99
CA LYS A 367 -10.76 -6.69 20.31
C LYS A 367 -10.04 -6.81 18.97
N ILE A 368 -10.15 -5.76 18.16
CA ILE A 368 -9.38 -5.61 16.92
C ILE A 368 -8.08 -4.86 17.24
N ALA A 369 -6.97 -5.25 16.60
CA ALA A 369 -5.71 -4.51 16.66
C ALA A 369 -5.84 -3.11 16.03
N ALA A 370 -5.09 -2.15 16.58
CA ALA A 370 -5.18 -0.74 16.19
C ALA A 370 -4.47 -0.41 14.87
N ASP A 371 -3.58 -1.29 14.41
CA ASP A 371 -2.73 -1.09 13.24
C ASP A 371 -3.14 -2.10 12.15
N PRO A 372 -4.19 -1.79 11.35
CA PRO A 372 -4.60 -2.66 10.25
C PRO A 372 -3.65 -2.55 9.08
N CYS A 373 -3.63 -3.59 8.25
CA CYS A 373 -2.79 -3.64 7.06
C CYS A 373 -3.63 -3.42 5.82
N LYS A 374 -3.29 -2.42 5.01
CA LYS A 374 -3.87 -2.31 3.66
C LYS A 374 -3.23 -3.40 2.80
N ILE A 375 -4.05 -4.30 2.26
CA ILE A 375 -3.62 -5.49 1.51
C ILE A 375 -4.09 -5.48 0.05
N GLY A 376 -4.71 -4.39 -0.40
CA GLY A 376 -5.07 -4.23 -1.80
C GLY A 376 -5.82 -2.93 -2.10
N VAL A 377 -5.98 -2.64 -3.40
CA VAL A 377 -6.67 -1.45 -3.92
C VAL A 377 -7.60 -1.83 -5.08
N GLY A 378 -8.57 -0.98 -5.41
CA GLY A 378 -9.42 -1.15 -6.60
C GLY A 378 -10.58 -2.14 -6.42
N TRP A 379 -11.00 -2.37 -5.19
CA TRP A 379 -12.06 -3.32 -4.83
C TRP A 379 -13.48 -2.74 -4.96
N THR A 380 -13.65 -1.48 -5.37
CA THR A 380 -14.97 -0.83 -5.57
C THR A 380 -15.85 -1.59 -6.56
N GLY A 381 -15.24 -2.23 -7.56
CA GLY A 381 -15.94 -3.00 -8.59
C GLY A 381 -16.41 -4.40 -8.15
N MET A 382 -16.21 -4.81 -6.90
CA MET A 382 -16.66 -6.13 -6.40
C MET A 382 -18.04 -6.05 -5.76
N GLN A 383 -18.92 -7.01 -6.06
CA GLN A 383 -20.21 -7.17 -5.40
C GLN A 383 -20.08 -7.99 -4.12
N HIS A 384 -19.31 -9.08 -4.17
CA HIS A 384 -19.09 -9.99 -3.05
C HIS A 384 -17.61 -10.32 -2.92
N ILE A 385 -17.11 -10.48 -1.69
CA ILE A 385 -15.74 -10.90 -1.39
C ILE A 385 -15.82 -11.95 -0.29
N ALA A 386 -15.17 -13.09 -0.50
CA ALA A 386 -15.21 -14.24 0.39
C ALA A 386 -13.80 -14.76 0.63
N ARG A 387 -13.39 -14.82 1.90
CA ARG A 387 -12.07 -15.31 2.33
C ARG A 387 -12.13 -16.80 2.60
N THR A 388 -11.39 -17.57 1.81
CA THR A 388 -11.11 -18.96 2.14
C THR A 388 -9.88 -18.96 3.03
N GLY A 389 -10.11 -19.12 4.34
CA GLY A 389 -9.05 -19.15 5.35
C GLY A 389 -7.94 -20.14 4.99
N ALA A 390 -6.77 -19.95 5.59
CA ALA A 390 -5.66 -20.88 5.49
C ALA A 390 -6.10 -22.25 6.03
N ALA A 391 -5.98 -23.32 5.23
CA ALA A 391 -6.15 -24.67 5.76
C ALA A 391 -4.99 -24.96 6.73
N GLY A 392 -5.26 -24.85 8.04
CA GLY A 392 -4.31 -25.13 9.11
C GLY A 392 -3.24 -24.06 9.35
N ALA A 393 -2.41 -24.28 10.38
CA ALA A 393 -1.27 -23.42 10.71
C ALA A 393 -0.23 -23.46 9.58
N GLY A 394 -0.04 -22.32 8.89
CA GLY A 394 0.86 -22.20 7.74
C GLY A 394 0.20 -22.30 6.36
N GLY A 395 -1.13 -22.39 6.27
CA GLY A 395 -1.85 -22.35 4.99
C GLY A 395 -1.84 -20.95 4.33
N VAL A 396 -2.01 -20.93 3.01
CA VAL A 396 -2.14 -19.70 2.22
C VAL A 396 -3.60 -19.29 2.17
N GLU A 397 -3.91 -18.06 2.59
CA GLU A 397 -5.27 -17.53 2.49
C GLU A 397 -5.58 -17.08 1.06
N ASN A 398 -6.74 -17.49 0.53
CA ASN A 398 -7.17 -17.06 -0.80
C ASN A 398 -8.48 -16.28 -0.71
N LEU A 399 -8.79 -15.48 -1.75
CA LEU A 399 -10.11 -14.87 -1.89
C LEU A 399 -10.82 -15.33 -3.14
N TYR A 400 -12.14 -15.41 -3.02
CA TYR A 400 -13.06 -15.37 -4.14
C TYR A 400 -13.79 -14.03 -4.12
N ALA A 401 -14.01 -13.45 -5.29
CA ALA A 401 -14.84 -12.27 -5.42
C ALA A 401 -15.77 -12.38 -6.62
N ILE A 402 -16.94 -11.78 -6.53
CA ILE A 402 -17.84 -11.59 -7.67
C ILE A 402 -17.74 -10.14 -8.07
N ASP A 403 -17.35 -9.86 -9.32
CA ASP A 403 -17.26 -8.49 -9.82
C ASP A 403 -18.62 -7.90 -10.23
N GLY A 404 -18.65 -6.60 -10.53
CA GLY A 404 -19.85 -5.88 -10.96
C GLY A 404 -20.47 -6.38 -12.26
N ALA A 405 -19.72 -7.14 -13.06
CA ALA A 405 -20.20 -7.80 -14.28
C ALA A 405 -20.71 -9.23 -14.01
N GLY A 406 -20.67 -9.71 -12.76
CA GLY A 406 -21.11 -11.04 -12.38
C GLY A 406 -20.11 -12.15 -12.73
N ASN A 407 -18.81 -11.82 -12.83
CA ASN A 407 -17.76 -12.83 -12.95
C ASN A 407 -17.24 -13.25 -11.58
N LEU A 408 -17.08 -14.56 -11.38
CA LEU A 408 -16.33 -15.10 -10.25
C LEU A 408 -14.83 -14.98 -10.54
N ARG A 409 -14.09 -14.43 -9.58
CA ARG A 409 -12.65 -14.24 -9.61
C ARG A 409 -12.01 -14.94 -8.44
N PHE A 410 -10.85 -15.55 -8.67
CA PHE A 410 -10.01 -16.15 -7.64
C PHE A 410 -8.73 -15.34 -7.49
N TYR A 411 -8.40 -15.00 -6.24
CA TYR A 411 -7.21 -14.26 -5.83
C TYR A 411 -6.35 -15.23 -5.01
N PRO A 412 -5.32 -15.84 -5.62
CA PRO A 412 -4.41 -16.71 -4.90
C PRO A 412 -3.65 -15.89 -3.86
N GLY A 413 -3.58 -16.36 -2.62
CA GLY A 413 -2.70 -15.74 -1.63
C GLY A 413 -1.24 -15.92 -1.98
N ASP A 414 -0.41 -15.03 -1.48
CA ASP A 414 1.02 -15.27 -1.43
C ASP A 414 1.38 -16.05 -0.14
N PRO A 415 2.20 -17.12 -0.22
CA PRO A 415 2.61 -17.89 0.95
C PRO A 415 3.56 -17.14 1.88
N THR A 416 4.20 -16.07 1.41
CA THR A 416 5.20 -15.31 2.16
C THR A 416 4.67 -13.96 2.66
N GLU A 417 3.52 -13.54 2.14
CA GLU A 417 2.98 -12.20 2.32
C GLU A 417 1.47 -12.18 2.60
N LEU A 418 0.96 -11.05 3.08
CA LEU A 418 -0.47 -10.83 3.28
C LEU A 418 -1.25 -10.53 2.00
N TYR A 419 -0.54 -10.35 0.88
CA TYR A 419 -1.11 -9.92 -0.38
C TYR A 419 -1.64 -11.08 -1.21
N PHE A 420 -2.50 -10.74 -2.17
CA PHE A 420 -2.95 -11.67 -3.18
C PHE A 420 -2.20 -11.45 -4.49
N ARG A 421 -1.86 -12.55 -5.14
CA ARG A 421 -1.31 -12.57 -6.48
C ARG A 421 -2.36 -12.15 -7.50
N ALA A 422 -1.90 -11.93 -8.74
CA ALA A 422 -2.77 -11.55 -9.85
C ALA A 422 -4.00 -12.47 -9.95
N PRO A 423 -5.23 -11.92 -10.03
CA PRO A 423 -6.44 -12.72 -9.99
C PRO A 423 -6.69 -13.47 -11.30
N ARG A 424 -7.38 -14.60 -11.18
CA ARG A 424 -7.93 -15.38 -12.29
C ARG A 424 -9.43 -15.15 -12.39
N ILE A 425 -9.93 -14.87 -13.59
CA ILE A 425 -11.37 -14.90 -13.87
C ILE A 425 -11.77 -16.35 -14.13
N LEU A 426 -12.68 -16.89 -13.31
CA LEU A 426 -13.15 -18.27 -13.42
C LEU A 426 -14.37 -18.41 -14.33
N GLY A 427 -15.11 -17.31 -14.57
CA GLY A 427 -16.23 -17.26 -15.51
C GLY A 427 -17.39 -16.37 -15.04
N GLY A 428 -18.33 -16.09 -15.94
CA GLY A 428 -19.55 -15.33 -15.68
C GLY A 428 -20.71 -16.17 -15.12
N GLY A 429 -21.87 -15.55 -14.92
CA GLY A 429 -23.10 -16.24 -14.47
C GLY A 429 -23.36 -16.18 -12.96
N TRP A 430 -22.66 -15.28 -12.25
CA TRP A 430 -22.74 -15.09 -10.81
C TRP A 430 -23.43 -13.78 -10.40
N GLY A 431 -23.92 -13.00 -11.36
CA GLY A 431 -24.54 -11.68 -11.10
C GLY A 431 -25.88 -11.74 -10.37
N ASP A 432 -26.49 -12.92 -10.26
CA ASP A 432 -27.70 -13.17 -9.47
C ASP A 432 -27.41 -13.54 -8.00
N VAL A 433 -26.14 -13.72 -7.63
CA VAL A 433 -25.74 -13.99 -6.25
C VAL A 433 -26.00 -12.77 -5.37
N ARG A 434 -26.68 -12.98 -4.25
CA ARG A 434 -27.03 -11.96 -3.25
C ARG A 434 -26.28 -12.12 -1.94
N THR A 435 -25.73 -13.30 -1.69
CA THR A 435 -24.90 -13.57 -0.52
C THR A 435 -23.87 -14.60 -0.90
N MET A 436 -22.62 -14.39 -0.47
CA MET A 436 -21.52 -15.34 -0.60
C MET A 436 -20.78 -15.39 0.74
N ALA A 437 -20.79 -16.54 1.39
CA ALA A 437 -20.03 -16.82 2.59
C ALA A 437 -19.05 -17.96 2.31
N VAL A 438 -18.07 -18.16 3.18
CA VAL A 438 -17.19 -19.34 3.13
C VAL A 438 -17.50 -20.23 4.30
N SER A 439 -17.79 -21.49 4.03
CA SER A 439 -17.82 -22.55 5.03
C SER A 439 -16.45 -23.23 5.07
N PRO A 440 -15.88 -23.49 6.26
CA PRO A 440 -14.84 -24.52 6.39
C PRO A 440 -15.36 -25.84 5.82
N ASP A 441 -14.46 -26.72 5.36
CA ASP A 441 -14.70 -28.02 4.73
C ASP A 441 -16.00 -28.75 5.15
N SER A 442 -17.05 -28.51 4.37
CA SER A 442 -18.44 -28.92 4.62
C SER A 442 -18.85 -30.17 3.84
N ASP A 443 -17.99 -30.67 2.95
CA ASP A 443 -18.16 -31.98 2.31
C ASP A 443 -17.01 -32.97 2.54
N GLY A 444 -16.03 -32.60 3.36
CA GLY A 444 -14.97 -33.48 3.85
C GLY A 444 -13.86 -33.74 2.83
N ASP A 445 -13.74 -32.88 1.81
CA ASP A 445 -12.74 -33.03 0.74
C ASP A 445 -11.41 -32.33 1.05
N GLY A 446 -11.34 -31.63 2.19
CA GLY A 446 -10.17 -30.91 2.68
C GLY A 446 -10.04 -29.48 2.14
N ASN A 447 -10.96 -29.01 1.30
CA ASN A 447 -11.04 -27.61 0.86
C ASN A 447 -12.20 -26.91 1.57
N PRO A 448 -12.21 -25.57 1.67
CA PRO A 448 -13.38 -24.82 2.11
C PRO A 448 -14.38 -24.63 0.96
N GLU A 449 -15.66 -24.42 1.26
CA GLU A 449 -16.68 -24.16 0.24
C GLU A 449 -17.22 -22.75 0.28
N LEU A 450 -17.68 -22.27 -0.89
CA LEU A 450 -18.53 -21.09 -0.91
C LEU A 450 -19.98 -21.50 -0.68
N ILE A 451 -20.67 -20.79 0.21
CA ILE A 451 -22.11 -20.87 0.40
C ILE A 451 -22.72 -19.65 -0.27
N ILE A 452 -23.50 -19.87 -1.33
CA ILE A 452 -24.13 -18.79 -2.08
C ILE A 452 -25.65 -18.84 -1.94
N ARG A 453 -26.26 -17.66 -1.87
CA ARG A 453 -27.70 -17.48 -2.10
C ARG A 453 -27.92 -16.67 -3.36
N ARG A 454 -28.74 -17.21 -4.27
CA ARG A 454 -29.18 -16.51 -5.50
C ARG A 454 -30.43 -15.66 -5.25
N ASP A 455 -30.73 -14.75 -6.16
CA ASP A 455 -31.87 -13.84 -6.12
C ASP A 455 -33.24 -14.55 -6.04
N ASN A 456 -33.34 -15.73 -6.63
CA ASN A 456 -34.50 -16.61 -6.57
C ASN A 456 -34.68 -17.30 -5.20
N GLY A 457 -33.80 -17.04 -4.23
CA GLY A 457 -33.88 -17.58 -2.88
C GLY A 457 -33.29 -18.98 -2.69
N THR A 458 -32.68 -19.57 -3.71
CA THR A 458 -32.02 -20.88 -3.60
C THR A 458 -30.65 -20.76 -2.91
N LEU A 459 -30.32 -21.75 -2.08
CA LEU A 459 -29.05 -21.84 -1.36
C LEU A 459 -28.21 -22.98 -1.95
N TRP A 460 -26.95 -22.69 -2.25
CA TRP A 460 -26.03 -23.63 -2.89
C TRP A 460 -24.70 -23.70 -2.16
N ARG A 461 -24.13 -24.90 -2.10
CA ARG A 461 -22.72 -25.13 -1.86
C ARG A 461 -21.97 -25.11 -3.18
N VAL A 462 -20.83 -24.43 -3.20
CA VAL A 462 -19.89 -24.38 -4.32
C VAL A 462 -18.59 -25.04 -3.85
N PRO A 463 -18.35 -26.30 -4.24
CA PRO A 463 -17.08 -26.97 -3.98
C PRO A 463 -15.91 -26.13 -4.51
N THR A 464 -14.89 -25.89 -3.71
CA THR A 464 -13.64 -25.30 -4.20
C THR A 464 -12.57 -26.36 -4.36
N ARG A 465 -11.47 -26.02 -5.02
CA ARG A 465 -10.33 -26.92 -5.23
C ARG A 465 -9.05 -26.22 -4.85
N GLN A 466 -8.01 -27.01 -4.57
CA GLN A 466 -6.67 -26.51 -4.25
C GLN A 466 -6.12 -25.54 -5.31
N ASP A 467 -6.47 -25.71 -6.58
CA ASP A 467 -6.03 -24.83 -7.67
C ASP A 467 -6.87 -23.55 -7.82
N GLY A 468 -7.81 -23.32 -6.90
CA GLY A 468 -8.73 -22.18 -6.89
C GLY A 468 -9.89 -22.27 -7.88
N THR A 469 -10.07 -23.40 -8.57
CA THR A 469 -11.28 -23.60 -9.40
C THR A 469 -12.47 -24.03 -8.55
N VAL A 470 -13.68 -23.87 -9.10
CA VAL A 470 -14.92 -24.31 -8.44
C VAL A 470 -15.55 -25.52 -9.12
N GLY A 471 -16.22 -26.35 -8.34
CA GLY A 471 -16.91 -27.56 -8.78
C GLY A 471 -18.37 -27.33 -9.17
N THR A 472 -19.07 -28.44 -9.44
CA THR A 472 -20.50 -28.42 -9.73
C THR A 472 -21.26 -27.95 -8.50
N LEU A 473 -22.16 -26.98 -8.70
CA LEU A 473 -23.01 -26.45 -7.63
C LEU A 473 -23.90 -27.55 -7.04
N VAL A 474 -23.94 -27.63 -5.71
CA VAL A 474 -24.77 -28.57 -4.96
C VAL A 474 -25.89 -27.80 -4.26
N SER A 475 -27.16 -28.14 -4.56
CA SER A 475 -28.32 -27.47 -3.96
C SER A 475 -28.44 -27.88 -2.49
N LEU A 476 -28.35 -26.91 -1.58
CA LEU A 476 -28.58 -27.14 -0.15
C LEU A 476 -30.04 -26.93 0.23
N ALA A 477 -30.70 -25.96 -0.40
CA ALA A 477 -32.12 -25.70 -0.20
C ALA A 477 -32.76 -24.96 -1.38
N GLY A 478 -34.04 -25.24 -1.63
CA GLY A 478 -34.87 -24.50 -2.58
C GLY A 478 -35.27 -23.11 -2.06
N ALA A 479 -36.07 -22.38 -2.85
CA ALA A 479 -36.56 -21.04 -2.49
C ALA A 479 -37.47 -21.04 -1.25
N GLU A 480 -38.20 -22.13 -1.02
CA GLU A 480 -39.07 -22.31 0.14
C GLU A 480 -38.21 -22.34 1.43
N GLY A 481 -38.34 -21.30 2.26
CA GLY A 481 -37.62 -21.17 3.52
C GLY A 481 -36.32 -20.35 3.46
N TRP A 482 -35.77 -20.06 2.26
CA TRP A 482 -34.54 -19.26 2.08
C TRP A 482 -34.70 -18.04 1.15
N GLY A 483 -35.93 -17.77 0.71
CA GLY A 483 -36.32 -16.62 -0.08
C GLY A 483 -35.85 -15.27 0.47
N THR A 484 -35.81 -14.26 -0.41
CA THR A 484 -35.24 -12.93 -0.18
C THR A 484 -35.88 -12.13 0.97
N GLY A 485 -37.07 -12.51 1.45
CA GLY A 485 -37.73 -11.91 2.61
C GLY A 485 -37.56 -12.68 3.93
N THR A 486 -37.10 -13.93 3.90
CA THR A 486 -37.01 -14.76 5.11
C THR A 486 -35.79 -14.37 5.96
N TYR A 487 -34.64 -14.21 5.31
CA TYR A 487 -33.37 -13.90 5.95
C TYR A 487 -32.69 -12.72 5.27
N ASN A 488 -32.21 -11.76 6.06
CA ASN A 488 -31.42 -10.63 5.56
C ASN A 488 -29.91 -10.79 5.81
N THR A 489 -29.50 -11.83 6.53
CA THR A 489 -28.10 -12.20 6.74
C THR A 489 -27.96 -13.72 6.77
N ILE A 490 -26.94 -14.23 6.09
CA ILE A 490 -26.54 -15.65 6.10
C ILE A 490 -25.02 -15.68 6.31
N LEU A 491 -24.56 -16.49 7.26
CA LEU A 491 -23.15 -16.67 7.61
C LEU A 491 -22.85 -18.17 7.63
N ALA A 492 -21.61 -18.54 7.30
CA ALA A 492 -21.11 -19.90 7.42
C ALA A 492 -19.89 -19.91 8.36
N PRO A 493 -20.09 -19.70 9.68
CA PRO A 493 -18.99 -19.50 10.62
C PRO A 493 -18.07 -20.73 10.78
N GLY A 494 -18.53 -21.94 10.45
CA GLY A 494 -17.89 -23.18 10.86
C GLY A 494 -18.69 -23.87 11.95
N ASP A 495 -18.02 -24.67 12.78
CA ASP A 495 -18.63 -25.51 13.82
C ASP A 495 -19.09 -24.69 15.04
N ILE A 496 -20.39 -24.37 15.10
CA ILE A 496 -21.01 -23.60 16.18
C ILE A 496 -21.55 -24.53 17.28
N ASP A 497 -22.02 -25.72 16.93
CA ASP A 497 -22.63 -26.64 17.87
C ASP A 497 -21.66 -27.64 18.54
N GLY A 498 -20.41 -27.68 18.08
CA GLY A 498 -19.32 -28.49 18.62
C GLY A 498 -19.25 -29.90 18.05
N ASP A 499 -20.03 -30.22 17.01
CA ASP A 499 -20.10 -31.55 16.42
C ASP A 499 -19.01 -31.83 15.36
N SER A 500 -18.08 -30.88 15.20
CA SER A 500 -16.98 -30.88 14.22
C SER A 500 -17.42 -30.79 12.77
N ARG A 501 -18.66 -30.35 12.50
CA ARG A 501 -19.14 -30.04 11.16
C ARG A 501 -19.42 -28.54 11.03
N PRO A 502 -19.21 -27.97 9.85
CA PRO A 502 -19.55 -26.58 9.60
C PRO A 502 -21.06 -26.33 9.59
N ASP A 503 -21.46 -25.25 10.25
CA ASP A 503 -22.85 -24.81 10.37
C ASP A 503 -23.16 -23.55 9.56
N ILE A 504 -24.46 -23.31 9.35
CA ILE A 504 -24.96 -22.05 8.80
C ILE A 504 -25.78 -21.29 9.85
N LEU A 505 -25.52 -19.99 9.94
CA LEU A 505 -26.36 -19.07 10.70
C LEU A 505 -27.18 -18.21 9.75
N ALA A 506 -28.46 -18.01 10.08
CA ALA A 506 -29.35 -17.15 9.31
C ALA A 506 -30.14 -16.22 10.23
N ARG A 507 -30.16 -14.93 9.90
CA ARG A 507 -30.89 -13.91 10.66
C ARG A 507 -32.11 -13.42 9.90
N THR A 508 -33.25 -13.39 10.56
CA THR A 508 -34.47 -12.75 10.01
C THR A 508 -34.40 -11.23 10.12
N PRO A 509 -35.16 -10.48 9.30
CA PRO A 509 -35.28 -9.03 9.47
C PRO A 509 -35.76 -8.60 10.87
N ALA A 510 -36.54 -9.45 11.55
CA ALA A 510 -37.02 -9.22 12.92
C ALA A 510 -35.95 -9.45 14.00
N GLY A 511 -34.78 -9.96 13.63
CA GLY A 511 -33.66 -10.18 14.57
C GLY A 511 -33.62 -11.55 15.22
N ASP A 512 -34.37 -12.53 14.71
CA ASP A 512 -34.21 -13.92 15.12
C ASP A 512 -32.98 -14.52 14.46
N LEU A 513 -32.11 -15.13 15.26
CA LEU A 513 -30.94 -15.86 14.78
C LEU A 513 -31.23 -17.36 14.84
N PHE A 514 -31.05 -18.02 13.71
CA PHE A 514 -31.25 -19.46 13.55
C PHE A 514 -29.93 -20.16 13.22
N LEU A 515 -29.72 -21.32 13.83
CA LEU A 515 -28.68 -22.29 13.52
C LEU A 515 -29.25 -23.37 12.59
N TYR A 516 -28.52 -23.68 11.53
CA TYR A 516 -28.73 -24.80 10.63
C TYR A 516 -27.51 -25.72 10.75
N ALA A 517 -27.63 -26.77 11.56
CA ALA A 517 -26.53 -27.68 11.82
C ALA A 517 -26.11 -28.45 10.57
N GLY A 518 -24.81 -28.59 10.34
CA GLY A 518 -24.26 -29.42 9.27
C GLY A 518 -24.55 -30.91 9.48
N ARG A 519 -24.75 -31.65 8.40
CA ARG A 519 -24.86 -33.12 8.43
C ARG A 519 -23.69 -33.79 7.73
N THR A 520 -23.45 -35.05 8.08
CA THR A 520 -22.39 -35.88 7.48
C THR A 520 -22.56 -36.15 5.99
N ASP A 521 -23.77 -35.95 5.45
CA ASP A 521 -24.04 -36.05 4.01
C ASP A 521 -23.89 -34.71 3.28
N GLY A 522 -23.39 -33.67 3.97
CA GLY A 522 -23.22 -32.32 3.46
C GLY A 522 -24.54 -31.53 3.33
N THR A 523 -25.65 -32.02 3.90
CA THR A 523 -26.93 -31.29 3.97
C THR A 523 -27.08 -30.51 5.28
N LEU A 524 -28.18 -29.75 5.42
CA LEU A 524 -28.46 -28.94 6.60
C LEU A 524 -29.62 -29.50 7.41
N ALA A 525 -29.50 -29.46 8.73
CA ALA A 525 -30.58 -29.77 9.66
C ALA A 525 -31.75 -28.79 9.60
N ALA A 526 -32.87 -29.16 10.23
CA ALA A 526 -33.94 -28.21 10.46
C ALA A 526 -33.44 -27.09 11.39
N ARG A 527 -33.88 -25.86 11.13
CA ARG A 527 -33.41 -24.69 11.86
C ARG A 527 -33.78 -24.74 13.34
N THR A 528 -32.85 -24.32 14.19
CA THR A 528 -33.08 -24.08 15.63
C THR A 528 -32.88 -22.61 15.93
N ARG A 529 -33.83 -21.96 16.61
CA ARG A 529 -33.66 -20.55 17.02
C ARG A 529 -32.69 -20.50 18.18
N ILE A 530 -31.55 -19.82 17.99
CA ILE A 530 -30.48 -19.70 18.99
C ILE A 530 -30.35 -18.29 19.57
N GLY A 531 -31.10 -17.32 19.04
CA GLY A 531 -31.06 -15.96 19.54
C GLY A 531 -32.19 -15.07 19.01
N THR A 532 -32.35 -13.91 19.66
CA THR A 532 -33.36 -12.90 19.35
C THR A 532 -32.76 -11.50 19.50
N GLY A 533 -33.34 -10.46 18.90
CA GLY A 533 -32.86 -9.08 19.04
C GLY A 533 -31.61 -8.73 18.24
N TRP A 534 -31.19 -9.59 17.31
CA TRP A 534 -30.01 -9.38 16.45
C TRP A 534 -30.22 -8.29 15.38
N ASN A 535 -31.42 -7.72 15.28
CA ASN A 535 -31.75 -6.60 14.40
C ASN A 535 -31.14 -5.27 14.88
N ILE A 536 -30.55 -5.23 16.08
CA ILE A 536 -29.73 -4.10 16.52
C ILE A 536 -28.46 -3.94 15.67
N TYR A 537 -28.02 -5.01 14.99
CA TYR A 537 -26.84 -5.00 14.14
C TYR A 537 -27.20 -4.78 12.67
N ASN A 538 -26.58 -3.79 12.04
CA ASN A 538 -26.71 -3.60 10.60
C ASN A 538 -25.77 -4.53 9.81
N THR A 539 -24.70 -5.01 10.44
CA THR A 539 -23.77 -5.99 9.86
C THR A 539 -23.37 -7.01 10.92
N ILE A 540 -23.27 -8.28 10.52
CA ILE A 540 -22.73 -9.36 11.35
C ILE A 540 -21.73 -10.10 10.49
N VAL A 541 -20.56 -10.40 11.03
CA VAL A 541 -19.51 -11.15 10.33
C VAL A 541 -19.04 -12.31 11.19
N ALA A 542 -18.56 -13.37 10.53
CA ALA A 542 -18.00 -14.55 11.14
C ALA A 542 -16.52 -14.69 10.70
N PRO A 543 -15.58 -14.02 11.39
CA PRO A 543 -14.17 -14.07 11.03
C PRO A 543 -13.53 -15.46 11.20
N GLY A 544 -14.09 -16.31 12.08
CA GLY A 544 -13.48 -17.56 12.55
C GLY A 544 -13.11 -17.44 14.03
N ASN A 545 -12.11 -18.20 14.49
CA ASN A 545 -11.53 -18.11 15.84
C ASN A 545 -10.71 -16.80 15.98
N PHE A 546 -11.40 -15.69 16.25
CA PHE A 546 -10.87 -14.34 16.18
C PHE A 546 -10.11 -13.94 17.44
N ASP A 547 -10.55 -14.38 18.62
CA ASP A 547 -9.80 -14.13 19.85
C ASP A 547 -8.59 -15.06 20.00
N GLY A 548 -8.68 -16.28 19.48
CA GLY A 548 -7.63 -17.27 19.65
C GLY A 548 -7.54 -17.78 21.09
N ASP A 549 -8.66 -17.91 21.77
CA ASP A 549 -8.74 -18.36 23.18
C ASP A 549 -8.30 -19.82 23.40
N GLY A 550 -8.03 -20.55 22.32
CA GLY A 550 -7.54 -21.93 22.31
C GLY A 550 -8.65 -22.98 22.21
N ASN A 551 -9.93 -22.59 22.19
CA ASN A 551 -11.05 -23.52 21.99
C ASN A 551 -11.29 -23.85 20.50
N GLY A 552 -10.76 -23.04 19.58
CA GLY A 552 -10.82 -23.22 18.13
C GLY A 552 -12.23 -23.04 17.52
N ARG A 553 -13.17 -22.48 18.29
CA ARG A 553 -14.55 -22.24 17.88
C ARG A 553 -14.66 -20.92 17.13
N PRO A 554 -15.59 -20.81 16.18
CA PRO A 554 -15.78 -19.59 15.45
C PRO A 554 -16.55 -18.54 16.24
N ASP A 555 -16.07 -17.30 16.17
CA ASP A 555 -16.65 -16.12 16.82
C ASP A 555 -17.51 -15.30 15.85
N LEU A 556 -18.34 -14.41 16.41
CA LEU A 556 -19.05 -13.38 15.65
C LEU A 556 -18.68 -11.96 16.08
N LEU A 557 -18.68 -11.05 15.11
CA LEU A 557 -18.67 -9.61 15.35
C LEU A 557 -19.97 -9.00 14.82
N GLY A 558 -20.71 -8.28 15.67
CA GLY A 558 -21.93 -7.56 15.31
C GLY A 558 -21.72 -6.06 15.35
N ARG A 559 -21.90 -5.36 14.23
CA ARG A 559 -21.84 -3.89 14.16
C ARG A 559 -23.24 -3.29 14.24
N LYS A 560 -23.42 -2.29 15.10
CA LYS A 560 -24.61 -1.41 15.14
C LYS A 560 -24.49 -0.28 14.12
N GLN A 561 -25.63 0.29 13.72
CA GLN A 561 -25.65 1.39 12.75
C GLN A 561 -24.79 2.61 13.16
N ASN A 562 -24.64 2.86 14.46
CA ASN A 562 -23.81 3.95 14.97
C ASN A 562 -22.30 3.67 14.88
N GLY A 563 -21.87 2.47 14.49
CA GLY A 563 -20.46 2.05 14.43
C GLY A 563 -19.98 1.24 15.63
N ASP A 564 -20.78 1.02 16.67
CA ASP A 564 -20.34 0.18 17.79
C ASP A 564 -20.26 -1.28 17.35
N VAL A 565 -19.17 -1.96 17.67
CA VAL A 565 -18.99 -3.38 17.35
C VAL A 565 -18.93 -4.22 18.61
N PHE A 566 -19.59 -5.37 18.55
CA PHE A 566 -19.78 -6.32 19.63
C PHE A 566 -19.16 -7.65 19.27
N PHE A 567 -18.38 -8.20 20.19
CA PHE A 567 -17.77 -9.50 20.07
C PHE A 567 -18.62 -10.58 20.76
N TYR A 568 -18.71 -11.74 20.12
CA TYR A 568 -19.43 -12.92 20.59
C TYR A 568 -18.51 -14.14 20.47
N ALA A 569 -17.87 -14.51 21.59
CA ALA A 569 -16.98 -15.67 21.66
C ALA A 569 -17.76 -16.97 21.45
N GLY A 570 -17.31 -17.82 20.54
CA GLY A 570 -17.89 -19.13 20.26
C GLY A 570 -17.64 -20.14 21.39
N THR A 571 -18.64 -20.97 21.70
CA THR A 571 -18.53 -21.98 22.76
C THR A 571 -18.48 -23.42 22.23
N GLY A 572 -18.93 -23.66 20.99
CA GLY A 572 -19.12 -25.00 20.46
C GLY A 572 -20.24 -25.77 21.18
N ASN A 573 -21.32 -25.09 21.55
CA ASN A 573 -22.47 -25.70 22.20
C ASN A 573 -23.77 -25.08 21.68
N ALA A 574 -24.57 -25.85 20.92
CA ALA A 574 -25.83 -25.38 20.33
C ALA A 574 -26.81 -24.72 21.33
N ALA A 575 -26.80 -25.12 22.61
CA ALA A 575 -27.70 -24.55 23.62
C ALA A 575 -27.24 -23.18 24.13
N ALA A 576 -25.95 -22.87 24.00
CA ALA A 576 -25.35 -21.62 24.42
C ALA A 576 -24.18 -21.26 23.47
N PRO A 577 -24.45 -21.05 22.17
CA PRO A 577 -23.42 -21.07 21.12
C PRO A 577 -22.40 -19.95 21.25
N PHE A 578 -22.78 -18.88 21.94
CA PHE A 578 -21.90 -17.77 22.26
C PHE A 578 -21.90 -17.51 23.76
N VAL A 579 -20.76 -17.10 24.30
CA VAL A 579 -20.68 -16.64 25.69
C VAL A 579 -21.64 -15.46 25.84
N ASN A 580 -22.72 -15.69 26.59
CA ASN A 580 -23.75 -14.69 26.85
C ASN A 580 -23.11 -13.62 27.75
N PRO A 581 -22.95 -12.37 27.31
CA PRO A 581 -22.13 -11.43 28.07
C PRO A 581 -22.82 -11.10 29.39
N PRO A 582 -22.16 -11.27 30.55
CA PRO A 582 -22.57 -10.57 31.75
C PRO A 582 -22.18 -9.09 31.56
N TRP A 583 -23.17 -8.18 31.59
CA TRP A 583 -23.01 -6.70 31.59
C TRP A 583 -22.77 -6.05 30.20
N PRO A 584 -23.13 -4.75 30.03
CA PRO A 584 -23.52 -4.23 28.74
C PRO A 584 -22.31 -4.37 27.85
N HIS A 585 -22.49 -5.07 26.73
CA HIS A 585 -21.95 -4.61 25.46
C HIS A 585 -20.51 -4.13 25.64
N GLN A 586 -19.51 -5.04 25.63
CA GLN A 586 -18.13 -4.60 25.44
C GLN A 586 -18.14 -3.81 24.13
N ASN A 587 -18.27 -2.48 24.23
CA ASN A 587 -17.84 -1.60 23.18
C ASN A 587 -16.39 -1.99 23.05
N ALA A 588 -16.04 -2.71 22.00
CA ALA A 588 -14.70 -2.62 21.51
C ALA A 588 -14.57 -1.13 21.14
N ASP A 589 -13.96 -0.39 22.05
CA ASP A 589 -13.92 1.06 22.08
C ASP A 589 -13.53 1.58 20.69
N ARG A 590 -14.35 2.49 20.12
CA ARG A 590 -14.09 3.12 18.81
C ARG A 590 -12.67 3.69 18.71
N SER A 591 -12.10 4.12 19.83
CA SER A 591 -10.76 4.71 19.91
C SER A 591 -9.62 3.76 19.53
N GLY A 592 -9.86 2.44 19.57
CA GLY A 592 -8.84 1.41 19.32
C GLY A 592 -8.84 0.82 17.91
N TRP A 593 -9.77 1.20 17.04
CA TRP A 593 -9.94 0.55 15.73
C TRP A 593 -9.00 1.10 14.67
N GLY A 594 -8.61 2.38 14.79
CA GLY A 594 -7.82 3.06 13.75
C GLY A 594 -8.59 3.33 12.44
N PHE A 595 -9.93 3.18 12.44
CA PHE A 595 -10.82 3.51 11.31
C PHE A 595 -12.28 3.70 11.78
N ASP A 596 -13.14 4.26 10.93
CA ASP A 596 -14.59 4.36 11.18
C ASP A 596 -15.26 2.98 11.00
N PRO A 597 -15.77 2.34 12.07
CA PRO A 597 -16.36 1.02 11.95
C PRO A 597 -17.61 0.99 11.06
N THR A 598 -18.26 2.12 10.78
CA THR A 598 -19.45 2.14 9.88
C THR A 598 -19.15 1.57 8.50
N ASP A 599 -17.88 1.59 8.10
CA ASP A 599 -17.38 1.07 6.83
C ASP A 599 -17.07 -0.44 6.85
N LEU A 600 -17.39 -1.17 7.91
CA LEU A 600 -17.32 -2.62 7.89
C LEU A 600 -18.32 -3.16 6.85
N LEU A 601 -17.81 -3.53 5.69
CA LEU A 601 -18.60 -4.05 4.58
C LEU A 601 -18.14 -5.46 4.27
N PHE A 602 -19.06 -6.41 4.45
CA PHE A 602 -19.14 -7.63 3.66
C PHE A 602 -20.59 -7.88 3.28
#